data_AF-A0A926A7L6-F1
#
_entry.id   AF-A0A926A7L6-F1
#
_cell.length_a   1.000
_cell.length_b   1.000
_cell.length_c   1.000
_cell.angle_alpha   90.00
_cell.angle_beta   90.00
_cell.angle_gamma   90.00
#
_symmetry.space_group_name_H-M   'P 1'
#
loop_
_entity.id
_entity.type
_entity.pdbx_description
1 polymer ?
#
loop_
_entity_poly.entity_id
_entity_poly.type
_entity_poly.pdbx_seq_one_letter_code
_entity_poly.pdbx_strand_id
1 'polypeptide(L)'
;MTIDVDGPAAPPRDNGELVFAEPWESRAFGLAVTLHDAGAFTWDEFRAHLVAHIAADPARPYYRSWSAALESVAQDHGLVRASEVDHRAAHLADRHVGHDHG
;
A
#
# COMPACT_ATOMS: atom_id res chain seq x y z
N MET A 1 11.37 6.94 -9.15
CA MET A 1 10.20 6.99 -8.25
C MET A 1 10.52 7.94 -7.11
N THR A 2 10.04 9.18 -7.17
CA THR A 2 10.22 10.16 -6.09
C THR A 2 9.01 10.04 -5.18
N ILE A 3 9.11 9.21 -4.14
CA ILE A 3 8.11 9.24 -3.06
C ILE A 3 8.30 10.60 -2.40
N ASP A 4 7.40 11.55 -2.66
CA ASP A 4 7.36 12.86 -2.00
C ASP A 4 7.56 12.67 -0.49
N VAL A 5 8.67 13.23 0.02
CA VAL A 5 9.28 12.87 1.30
C VAL A 5 8.88 13.80 2.45
N ASP A 6 8.19 14.90 2.16
CA ASP A 6 7.94 16.00 3.12
C ASP A 6 6.45 16.38 3.25
N GLY A 7 5.53 15.60 2.68
CA GLY A 7 4.08 15.85 2.73
C GLY A 7 3.33 15.16 3.87
N PRO A 8 2.05 15.54 4.12
CA PRO A 8 1.18 14.92 5.14
C PRO A 8 0.86 13.43 4.87
N ALA A 9 1.26 12.93 3.70
CA ALA A 9 1.14 11.54 3.27
C ALA A 9 2.50 10.80 3.25
N ALA A 10 3.53 11.36 3.88
CA ALA A 10 4.83 10.71 3.97
C ALA A 10 4.76 9.53 4.96
N PRO A 11 5.29 8.35 4.60
CA PRO A 11 5.29 7.19 5.49
C PRO A 11 6.18 7.40 6.72
N PRO A 12 5.81 6.83 7.88
CA PRO A 12 6.63 6.88 9.08
C PRO A 12 8.02 6.31 8.82
N ARG A 13 9.05 7.05 9.26
CA ARG A 13 10.45 6.64 9.16
C ARG A 13 11.13 6.73 10.52
N ASP A 14 12.02 5.78 10.79
CA ASP A 14 12.99 5.87 11.87
C ASP A 14 14.39 5.91 11.25
N ASN A 15 15.17 6.94 11.61
CA ASN A 15 16.51 7.19 11.08
C ASN A 15 16.63 7.11 9.52
N GLY A 16 15.54 7.44 8.80
CA GLY A 16 15.49 7.42 7.33
C GLY A 16 14.97 6.12 6.71
N GLU A 17 14.80 5.05 7.49
CA GLU A 17 14.24 3.78 7.03
C GLU A 17 12.73 3.72 7.29
N LEU A 18 12.01 3.07 6.38
CA LEU A 18 10.56 2.86 6.54
C LEU A 18 10.33 1.89 7.68
N VAL A 19 9.60 2.33 8.70
CA VAL A 19 9.27 1.47 9.85
C VAL A 19 7.87 0.91 9.74
N PHE A 20 7.75 -0.37 10.09
CA PHE A 20 6.51 -1.10 10.19
C PHE A 20 6.40 -1.61 11.63
N ALA A 21 5.35 -1.22 12.33
CA ALA A 21 5.05 -1.69 13.66
C ALA A 21 4.53 -3.13 13.63
N GLU A 22 3.85 -3.52 12.55
CA GLU A 22 3.19 -4.82 12.43
C GLU A 22 3.47 -5.49 11.06
N PRO A 23 3.48 -6.83 10.99
CA PRO A 23 3.76 -7.55 9.73
C PRO A 23 2.77 -7.27 8.59
N TRP A 24 1.56 -6.80 8.90
CA TRP A 24 0.56 -6.47 7.88
C TRP A 24 0.86 -5.13 7.20
N GLU A 25 1.57 -4.22 7.86
CA GLU A 25 1.86 -2.88 7.34
C GLU A 25 2.84 -2.95 6.17
N SER A 26 3.86 -3.79 6.28
CA SER A 26 4.81 -4.05 5.18
C SER A 26 4.14 -4.69 3.97
N ARG A 27 3.16 -5.57 4.21
CA ARG A 27 2.35 -6.18 3.14
C ARG A 27 1.47 -5.14 2.45
N ALA A 28 0.82 -4.26 3.22
CA ALA A 28 -0.02 -3.19 2.66
C ALA A 28 0.80 -2.20 1.82
N PHE A 29 2.01 -1.86 2.28
CA PHE A 29 2.95 -1.05 1.51
C PHE A 29 3.38 -1.74 0.21
N GLY A 30 3.82 -3.01 0.31
CA GLY A 30 4.25 -3.78 -0.86
C GLY A 30 3.13 -3.97 -1.90
N LEU A 31 1.89 -4.12 -1.46
CA LEU A 31 0.73 -4.21 -2.34
C LEU A 31 0.48 -2.90 -3.10
N ALA A 32 0.54 -1.76 -2.42
CA ALA A 32 0.39 -0.45 -3.07
C ALA A 32 1.48 -0.20 -4.11
N VAL A 33 2.74 -0.52 -3.78
CA VAL A 33 3.86 -0.41 -4.73
C VAL A 33 3.68 -1.34 -5.93
N THR A 34 3.28 -2.60 -5.70
CA THR A 34 3.06 -3.57 -6.79
C THR A 34 1.95 -3.13 -7.74
N LEU A 35 0.86 -2.57 -7.22
CA LEU A 35 -0.26 -2.08 -8.04
C LEU A 35 0.12 -0.82 -8.82
N HIS A 36 0.88 0.09 -8.20
CA HIS A 36 1.45 1.24 -8.88
C HIS A 36 2.39 0.83 -10.02
N ASP A 37 3.34 -0.08 -9.77
CA ASP A 37 4.30 -0.54 -10.76
C ASP A 37 3.63 -1.30 -11.91
N ALA A 38 2.50 -1.96 -11.63
CA ALA A 38 1.64 -2.59 -12.64
C ALA A 38 0.82 -1.56 -13.46
N GLY A 39 0.91 -0.26 -13.16
CA GLY A 39 0.17 0.80 -13.83
C GLY A 39 -1.32 0.83 -13.49
N ALA A 40 -1.71 0.21 -12.37
CA ALA A 40 -3.12 0.09 -11.99
C ALA A 40 -3.72 1.44 -11.53
N PHE A 41 -2.89 2.29 -10.93
CA PHE A 41 -3.14 3.69 -10.62
C PHE A 41 -1.82 4.46 -10.56
N THR A 42 -1.86 5.78 -10.60
CA THR A 42 -0.69 6.65 -10.40
C THR A 42 -0.44 6.93 -8.92
N TRP A 43 0.81 7.19 -8.56
CA TRP A 43 1.16 7.50 -7.18
C TRP A 43 0.47 8.78 -6.65
N ASP A 44 0.23 9.75 -7.53
CA ASP A 44 -0.43 11.00 -7.18
C ASP A 44 -1.92 10.80 -6.88
N GLU A 45 -2.61 9.92 -7.62
CA GLU A 45 -3.99 9.51 -7.32
C GLU A 45 -4.07 8.86 -5.95
N PHE A 46 -3.21 7.86 -5.69
CA PHE A 46 -3.16 7.20 -4.38
C PHE A 46 -2.87 8.20 -3.24
N ARG A 47 -1.93 9.13 -3.44
CA ARG A 47 -1.61 10.17 -2.46
C ARG A 47 -2.82 11.04 -2.17
N ALA A 48 -3.60 11.44 -3.17
CA ALA A 48 -4.80 12.24 -2.97
C ALA A 48 -5.82 11.53 -2.06
N HIS A 49 -6.05 10.23 -2.28
CA HIS A 49 -6.91 9.42 -1.40
C HIS A 49 -6.33 9.32 0.01
N LEU A 50 -5.02 9.10 0.15
CA LEU A 50 -4.35 8.99 1.45
C LEU A 50 -4.50 10.27 2.27
N VAL A 51 -4.26 11.43 1.66
CA VAL A 51 -4.45 12.73 2.33
C VAL A 51 -5.90 12.89 2.79
N ALA A 52 -6.88 12.52 1.96
CA ALA A 52 -8.29 12.60 2.33
C ALA A 52 -8.64 11.71 3.53
N HIS A 53 -8.12 10.47 3.58
CA HIS A 53 -8.36 9.55 4.70
C HIS A 53 -7.68 10.01 5.99
N ILE A 54 -6.45 10.54 5.91
CA ILE A 54 -5.76 11.13 7.08
C ILE A 54 -6.52 12.35 7.59
N ALA A 55 -6.98 13.23 6.69
CA ALA A 55 -7.73 14.42 7.08
C ALA A 55 -9.09 14.10 7.71
N ALA A 56 -9.75 13.03 7.25
CA ALA A 56 -11.04 12.59 7.78
C ALA A 56 -10.94 11.99 9.20
N ASP A 57 -9.81 11.39 9.54
CA ASP A 57 -9.57 10.75 10.84
C ASP A 57 -8.10 10.88 11.26
N PRO A 58 -7.68 12.05 11.79
CA PRO A 58 -6.27 12.30 12.14
C PRO A 58 -5.73 11.42 13.26
N ALA A 59 -6.61 10.79 14.05
CA ALA A 59 -6.22 9.86 15.11
C ALA A 59 -6.00 8.43 14.59
N ARG A 60 -6.40 8.14 13.35
CA ARG A 60 -6.21 6.84 12.72
C ARG A 60 -4.72 6.55 12.53
N PRO A 61 -4.27 5.31 12.84
CA PRO A 61 -2.92 4.89 12.52
C PRO A 61 -2.62 5.05 11.02
N TYR A 62 -1.44 5.57 10.69
CA TYR A 62 -1.05 5.88 9.31
C TYR A 62 -1.31 4.73 8.33
N TYR A 63 -0.86 3.51 8.66
CA TYR A 63 -1.05 2.36 7.77
C TYR A 63 -2.50 1.89 7.66
N ARG A 64 -3.39 2.26 8.60
CA ARG A 64 -4.84 2.04 8.40
C ARG A 64 -5.42 3.05 7.40
N SER A 65 -4.98 4.31 7.45
CA SER A 65 -5.34 5.30 6.42
C SER A 65 -4.78 4.90 5.05
N TRP A 66 -3.57 4.35 5.01
CA TRP A 66 -2.95 3.76 3.82
C TRP A 66 -3.81 2.66 3.19
N SER A 67 -4.20 1.65 3.98
CA SER A 67 -5.05 0.56 3.49
C SER A 67 -6.40 1.07 2.98
N ALA A 68 -7.05 1.98 3.71
CA ALA A 68 -8.33 2.55 3.28
C ALA A 68 -8.21 3.36 1.97
N ALA A 69 -7.12 4.11 1.81
CA ALA A 69 -6.82 4.82 0.57
C ALA A 69 -6.55 3.86 -0.59
N LEU A 70 -5.85 2.76 -0.34
CA LEU A 70 -5.56 1.74 -1.34
C LEU A 70 -6.83 1.06 -1.83
N GLU A 71 -7.74 0.74 -0.92
CA GLU A 71 -9.06 0.20 -1.26
C GLU A 71 -9.88 1.20 -2.08
N SER A 72 -9.84 2.49 -1.73
CA SER A 72 -10.59 3.54 -2.44
C SER A 72 -10.11 3.68 -3.88
N VAL A 73 -8.79 3.84 -4.08
CA VAL A 73 -8.23 3.97 -5.44
C VAL A 73 -8.45 2.68 -6.25
N ALA A 74 -8.38 1.51 -5.62
CA ALA A 74 -8.62 0.25 -6.32
C ALA A 74 -10.09 0.06 -6.72
N GLN A 75 -11.03 0.58 -5.95
CA GLN A 75 -12.46 0.61 -6.29
C GLN A 75 -12.74 1.58 -7.45
N ASP A 76 -12.15 2.78 -7.41
CA ASP A 76 -12.33 3.79 -8.46
C ASP A 76 -11.81 3.32 -9.82
N HIS A 77 -10.73 2.51 -9.82
CA HIS A 77 -10.16 1.91 -11.03
C HIS A 77 -10.79 0.54 -11.39
N GLY A 78 -11.81 0.09 -10.65
CA GLY A 78 -12.50 -1.18 -10.92
C GLY A 78 -11.62 -2.43 -10.75
N LEU A 79 -10.48 -2.31 -10.07
CA LEU A 79 -9.50 -3.37 -9.82
C LEU A 79 -9.99 -4.36 -8.76
N VAL A 80 -10.94 -3.93 -7.92
CA VAL A 80 -11.64 -4.78 -6.97
C VAL A 80 -12.97 -5.23 -7.58
N ARG A 81 -12.93 -6.28 -8.40
CA ARG A 81 -14.05 -7.24 -8.44
C ARG A 81 -13.73 -8.33 -7.44
N ALA A 82 -14.70 -8.75 -6.64
CA ALA A 82 -14.53 -9.74 -5.57
C ALA A 82 -13.86 -11.06 -6.02
N SER A 83 -13.82 -11.33 -7.34
CA SER A 83 -13.23 -12.51 -7.97
C SER A 83 -11.73 -12.41 -8.31
N GLU A 84 -11.10 -11.23 -8.30
CA GLU A 84 -9.70 -11.06 -8.74
C GLU A 84 -8.67 -11.24 -7.59
N VAL A 85 -9.15 -11.13 -6.34
CA VAL A 85 -8.33 -11.22 -5.12
C VAL A 85 -7.76 -12.63 -4.93
N ASP A 86 -8.50 -13.67 -5.34
CA ASP A 86 -8.09 -15.08 -5.19
C ASP A 86 -6.93 -15.48 -6.12
N HIS A 87 -6.83 -14.90 -7.32
CA HIS A 87 -5.80 -15.31 -8.29
C HIS A 87 -4.42 -14.69 -8.00
N ARG A 88 -4.38 -13.47 -7.42
CA ARG A 88 -3.12 -12.77 -7.13
C ARG A 88 -2.50 -13.13 -5.79
N ALA A 89 -3.29 -13.56 -4.81
CA ALA A 89 -2.78 -14.08 -3.54
C ALA A 89 -1.92 -15.34 -3.76
N ALA A 90 -2.29 -16.20 -4.71
CA ALA A 90 -1.52 -17.38 -5.09
C ALA A 90 -0.13 -17.03 -5.67
N HIS A 91 -0.03 -15.96 -6.46
CA HIS A 91 1.24 -15.53 -7.08
C HIS A 91 2.18 -14.82 -6.08
N LEU A 92 1.66 -14.25 -5.00
CA LEU A 92 2.47 -13.67 -3.92
C LEU A 92 2.97 -14.72 -2.92
N ALA A 93 2.22 -15.82 -2.73
CA ALA A 93 2.70 -16.97 -1.96
C ALA A 93 3.90 -17.67 -2.62
N ASP A 94 3.96 -17.68 -3.96
CA ASP A 94 5.02 -18.31 -4.74
C ASP A 94 6.39 -17.62 -4.56
N ARG A 95 6.42 -16.28 -4.36
CA ARG A 95 7.67 -15.54 -4.15
C ARG A 95 8.27 -15.66 -2.74
N HIS A 96 7.56 -16.22 -1.76
CA HIS A 96 8.07 -16.40 -0.39
C HIS A 96 8.54 -17.84 -0.09
N VAL A 97 8.29 -18.81 -0.98
CA VAL A 97 8.81 -20.19 -0.86
C VAL A 97 10.06 -20.36 -1.73
N GLY A 98 11.07 -19.51 -1.50
CA GLY A 98 12.30 -19.52 -2.30
C GLY A 98 13.59 -19.33 -1.52
N HIS A 99 13.54 -19.22 -0.19
CA HIS A 99 14.73 -19.06 0.63
C HIS A 99 14.58 -19.85 1.93
N ASP A 100 15.07 -21.10 1.94
CA ASP A 100 16.09 -21.53 2.92
C ASP A 100 16.68 -22.92 2.61
N HIS A 101 18.00 -22.88 2.40
CA HIS A 101 19.06 -23.78 2.87
C HIS A 101 18.97 -25.31 2.68
N GLY A 102 19.81 -25.78 1.74
CA GLY A 102 20.51 -27.06 1.75
C GLY A 102 21.83 -26.92 1.01
#